data_AF-A0A3D8PKT3-F1
#
_entry.id   AF-A0A3D8PKT3-F1
#
_cell.length_a   1.000
_cell.length_b   1.000
_cell.length_c   1.000
_cell.angle_alpha   90.00
_cell.angle_beta   90.00
_cell.angle_gamma   90.00
#
_symmetry.space_group_name_H-M   'P 1'
#
loop_
_entity.id
_entity.type
_entity.pdbx_description
1 polymer ?
#
loop_
_entity_poly.entity_id
_entity_poly.type
_entity_poly.pdbx_seq_one_letter_code
_entity_poly.pdbx_strand_id
1 'polypeptide(L)'
;MKETHSITVMEKLLPWEDFSYKKDLLRKYADHIGRCDTEFFSLVNKIFIDEGEKGEIVDEMILKTKQLEVWNTNLLLDVNYKISQVVNRFDDQVDEMKQQRITITYENIFAI
;
A
#
# COMPACT_ATOMS: atom_id res chain seq x y z
N MET A 1 -18.86 -44.88 -31.51
CA MET A 1 -19.07 -43.46 -31.15
C MET A 1 -17.69 -42.85 -30.97
N LYS A 2 -17.39 -41.72 -31.60
CA LYS A 2 -16.09 -41.05 -31.38
C LYS A 2 -16.06 -40.48 -29.96
N GLU A 3 -15.07 -40.86 -29.16
CA GLU A 3 -14.89 -40.30 -27.83
C GLU A 3 -14.30 -38.89 -27.94
N THR A 4 -15.07 -37.91 -27.50
CA THR A 4 -14.63 -36.51 -27.43
C THR A 4 -13.99 -36.27 -26.07
N HIS A 5 -12.76 -35.79 -26.08
CA HIS A 5 -11.98 -35.46 -24.90
C HIS A 5 -11.79 -33.96 -24.81
N SER A 6 -11.58 -33.44 -23.59
CA SER A 6 -11.31 -32.02 -23.37
C SER A 6 -10.22 -31.85 -22.31
N ILE A 7 -9.32 -30.90 -22.55
CA ILE A 7 -8.34 -30.44 -21.57
C ILE A 7 -8.51 -28.94 -21.36
N THR A 8 -8.42 -28.49 -20.11
CA THR A 8 -8.42 -27.07 -19.75
C THR A 8 -7.04 -26.68 -19.27
N VAL A 9 -6.50 -25.58 -19.78
CA VAL A 9 -5.23 -24.97 -19.34
C VAL A 9 -5.45 -23.50 -18.98
N MET A 10 -4.66 -22.98 -18.03
CA MET A 10 -4.55 -21.56 -17.75
C MET A 10 -3.32 -21.03 -18.48
N GLU A 11 -3.51 -20.08 -19.38
CA GLU A 11 -2.43 -19.49 -20.16
C GLU A 11 -2.21 -18.03 -19.80
N LYS A 12 -0.95 -17.60 -19.85
CA LYS A 12 -0.55 -16.21 -19.56
C LYS A 12 -0.48 -15.44 -20.88
N LEU A 13 -1.39 -14.50 -21.07
CA LEU A 13 -1.51 -13.72 -22.31
C LEU A 13 -0.47 -12.61 -22.43
N LEU A 14 -0.07 -12.02 -21.29
CA LEU A 14 0.83 -10.87 -21.23
C LEU A 14 1.93 -11.10 -20.19
N PRO A 15 3.14 -10.56 -20.41
CA PRO A 15 4.23 -10.71 -19.46
C PRO A 15 3.91 -10.06 -18.11
N TRP A 16 4.58 -10.57 -17.07
CA TRP A 16 4.55 -9.95 -15.75
C TRP A 16 5.20 -8.57 -15.79
N GLU A 17 4.68 -7.65 -14.98
CA GLU A 17 5.21 -6.30 -14.83
C GLU A 17 5.31 -5.99 -13.34
N ASP A 18 6.41 -5.35 -12.93
CA ASP A 18 6.63 -4.91 -11.55
C ASP A 18 6.10 -3.50 -11.35
N PHE A 19 5.12 -3.31 -10.46
CA PHE A 19 4.63 -1.98 -10.09
C PHE A 19 5.19 -1.47 -8.76
N SER A 20 6.29 -2.04 -8.27
CA SER A 20 6.95 -1.60 -7.03
C SER A 20 7.32 -0.11 -7.03
N TYR A 21 7.57 0.50 -8.20
CA TYR A 21 7.79 1.95 -8.32
C TYR A 21 6.62 2.80 -7.76
N LYS A 22 5.39 2.27 -7.75
CA LYS A 22 4.22 2.93 -7.16
C LYS A 22 4.33 2.99 -5.63
N LYS A 23 4.95 1.99 -5.00
CA LYS A 23 5.24 2.01 -3.55
C LYS A 23 6.16 3.17 -3.23
N ASP A 24 7.23 3.34 -4.01
CA ASP A 24 8.21 4.40 -3.79
C ASP A 24 7.60 5.79 -3.98
N LEU A 25 6.73 5.96 -4.98
CA LEU A 25 6.02 7.21 -5.19
C LEU A 25 5.10 7.55 -3.99
N LEU A 26 4.31 6.58 -3.52
CA LEU A 26 3.41 6.78 -2.39
C LEU A 26 4.18 7.03 -1.08
N ARG A 27 5.29 6.32 -0.86
CA ARG A 27 6.18 6.53 0.30
C ARG A 27 6.77 7.93 0.32
N LYS A 28 7.19 8.47 -0.83
CA LYS A 28 7.67 9.86 -0.90
C LYS A 28 6.66 10.88 -0.39
N TYR A 29 5.37 10.67 -0.64
CA TYR A 29 4.32 11.53 -0.10
C TYR A 29 4.16 11.35 1.42
N ALA A 30 4.17 10.11 1.92
CA ALA A 30 4.13 9.85 3.36
C ALA A 30 5.36 10.46 4.09
N ASP A 31 6.55 10.35 3.52
CA ASP A 31 7.77 10.95 4.04
C ASP A 31 7.71 12.49 4.02
N HIS A 32 7.08 13.07 3.00
CA HIS A 32 6.85 14.51 2.96
C HIS A 32 5.91 14.96 4.08
N ILE A 33 4.81 14.24 4.31
CA ILE A 33 3.89 14.52 5.43
C ILE A 33 4.63 14.42 6.76
N GLY A 34 5.43 13.36 6.97
CA GLY A 34 6.22 13.21 8.20
C GLY A 34 7.20 14.35 8.44
N ARG A 35 7.82 14.91 7.39
CA ARG A 35 8.66 16.10 7.51
C ARG A 35 7.87 17.34 7.89
N CYS A 36 6.72 17.58 7.26
CA CYS A 36 5.84 18.70 7.61
C CYS A 36 5.37 18.61 9.07
N ASP A 37 5.00 17.41 9.53
CA ASP A 37 4.61 17.18 10.92
C ASP A 37 5.77 17.48 11.88
N THR A 38 6.97 17.00 11.56
CA THR A 38 8.18 17.26 12.37
C THR A 38 8.47 18.76 12.48
N GLU A 39 8.39 19.49 11.36
CA GLU A 39 8.57 20.94 11.33
C GLU A 39 7.49 21.66 12.15
N PHE A 40 6.23 21.25 12.01
CA PHE A 40 5.12 21.79 12.79
C PHE A 40 5.34 21.60 14.30
N PHE A 41 5.61 20.38 14.75
CA PHE A 41 5.83 20.12 16.18
C PHE A 41 7.09 20.80 16.73
N SER A 42 8.12 20.97 15.91
CA SER A 42 9.30 21.75 16.27
C SER A 42 8.94 23.23 16.53
N LEU A 43 8.13 23.84 15.66
CA LEU A 43 7.66 25.22 15.85
C LEU A 43 6.77 25.35 17.09
N VAL A 44 5.87 24.40 17.31
CA VAL A 44 4.98 24.38 18.49
C VAL A 44 5.79 24.27 19.77
N ASN A 45 6.76 23.35 19.83
CA ASN A 45 7.65 23.20 20.99
C ASN A 45 8.48 24.47 21.23
N LYS A 46 8.92 25.13 20.17
CA LYS A 46 9.66 26.40 20.27
C LYS A 46 8.82 27.49 20.94
N ILE A 47 7.56 27.65 20.55
CA ILE A 47 6.65 28.65 21.14
C ILE A 47 6.52 28.41 22.65
N PHE A 48 6.25 27.17 23.07
CA PHE A 48 6.04 26.89 24.50
C PHE A 48 7.31 26.96 25.35
N ILE A 49 8.47 26.54 24.81
CA ILE A 49 9.71 26.45 25.58
C ILE A 49 10.50 27.77 25.55
N ASP A 50 10.65 28.40 24.38
CA ASP A 50 11.52 29.58 24.23
C ASP A 50 10.84 30.88 24.71
N GLU A 51 9.51 30.99 24.59
CA GLU A 51 8.79 32.20 25.04
C GLU A 51 8.50 32.17 26.55
N GLY A 52 8.83 31.06 27.24
CA GLY A 52 8.71 30.95 28.69
C GLY A 52 7.26 31.02 29.20
N GLU A 53 6.30 30.73 28.31
CA GLU A 53 4.87 30.64 28.61
C GLU A 53 4.65 29.59 29.72
N LYS A 54 4.01 30.00 30.82
CA LYS A 54 3.74 29.14 31.99
C LYS A 54 2.28 29.24 32.39
N GLY A 55 1.69 28.12 32.75
CA GLY A 55 0.33 28.03 33.26
C GLY A 55 -0.31 26.68 32.95
N GLU A 56 -1.38 26.36 33.68
CA GLU A 56 -2.11 25.09 33.53
C GLU A 56 -2.56 24.82 32.08
N ILE A 57 -2.97 25.87 31.37
CA ILE A 57 -3.36 25.79 29.96
C ILE A 57 -2.17 25.41 29.06
N VAL A 58 -0.99 25.98 29.32
CA VAL A 58 0.22 25.71 28.54
C VAL A 58 0.68 24.27 28.77
N ASP A 59 0.64 23.81 30.02
CA ASP A 59 0.98 22.43 30.37
C ASP A 59 0.07 21.41 29.67
N GLU A 60 -1.25 21.68 29.62
CA GLU A 60 -2.20 20.85 28.88
C GLU A 60 -2.00 20.90 27.36
N MET A 61 -1.67 22.06 26.80
CA MET A 61 -1.34 22.17 25.37
C MET A 61 -0.08 21.38 25.01
N ILE A 62 0.96 21.41 25.84
CA ILE A 62 2.17 20.60 25.64
C ILE A 62 1.81 19.11 25.67
N LEU A 63 1.00 18.69 26.65
CA LEU A 63 0.58 17.29 26.75
C LEU A 63 -0.19 16.83 25.51
N LYS A 64 -1.18 17.60 25.06
CA LYS A 64 -1.97 17.28 23.86
C LYS A 64 -1.12 17.27 22.60
N THR A 65 -0.16 18.19 22.49
CA THR A 65 0.76 18.26 21.35
C THR A 65 1.59 16.97 21.26
N LYS A 66 2.17 16.51 22.37
CA LYS A 66 2.92 15.25 22.42
C LYS A 66 2.05 14.04 22.07
N GLN A 67 0.81 14.01 22.56
CA GLN A 67 -0.14 12.94 22.21
C GLN A 67 -0.45 12.93 20.71
N LEU A 68 -0.65 14.12 20.12
CA LEU A 68 -0.90 14.26 18.70
C LEU A 68 0.31 13.84 17.86
N GLU A 69 1.53 14.22 18.26
CA GLU A 69 2.78 13.82 17.61
C GLU A 69 2.95 12.29 17.56
N VAL A 70 2.71 11.62 18.70
CA VAL A 70 2.73 10.15 18.77
C VAL A 70 1.66 9.54 17.89
N TRP A 71 0.45 10.09 17.90
CA TRP A 71 -0.65 9.60 17.08
C TRP A 71 -0.37 9.75 15.58
N ASN A 72 0.13 10.91 15.14
CA ASN A 72 0.53 11.15 13.75
C ASN A 72 1.63 10.20 13.30
N THR A 73 2.64 9.97 14.15
CA THR A 73 3.73 9.02 13.86
C THR A 73 3.19 7.61 13.63
N ASN A 74 2.27 7.15 14.50
CA ASN A 74 1.64 5.84 14.36
C ASN A 74 0.77 5.76 13.09
N LEU A 75 0.06 6.83 12.75
CA LEU A 75 -0.74 6.91 11.53
C LEU A 75 0.15 6.79 10.29
N LEU A 76 1.31 7.45 10.26
CA LEU A 76 2.27 7.36 9.15
C LEU A 76 2.84 5.94 8.99
N LEU A 77 3.11 5.24 10.09
CA LEU A 77 3.54 3.85 10.06
C LEU A 77 2.44 2.94 9.46
N ASP A 78 1.18 3.12 9.87
CA ASP A 78 0.05 2.37 9.32
C ASP A 78 -0.17 2.67 7.83
N VAL A 79 -0.05 3.93 7.42
CA VAL A 79 -0.13 4.33 6.01
C VAL A 79 0.95 3.64 5.19
N ASN A 80 2.20 3.62 5.67
CA ASN A 80 3.31 2.94 4.98
C ASN A 80 3.10 1.43 4.84
N TYR A 81 2.52 0.79 5.85
CA TYR A 81 2.13 -0.61 5.78
C TYR A 81 1.02 -0.83 4.74
N LYS A 82 -0.03 0.00 4.76
CA LYS A 82 -1.15 -0.06 3.80
C LYS A 82 -0.74 0.20 2.36
N ILE A 83 0.19 1.13 2.11
CA ILE A 83 0.77 1.35 0.78
C ILE A 83 1.33 0.04 0.22
N SER A 84 2.08 -0.70 1.05
CA SER A 84 2.69 -1.97 0.63
C SER A 84 1.63 -3.02 0.31
N GLN A 85 0.58 -3.13 1.15
CA GLN A 85 -0.53 -4.05 0.91
C GLN A 85 -1.32 -3.72 -0.36
N VAL A 86 -1.65 -2.45 -0.58
CA VAL A 86 -2.46 -2.01 -1.72
C VAL A 86 -1.71 -2.24 -3.03
N VAL A 87 -0.42 -1.92 -3.10
CA VAL A 87 0.35 -2.16 -4.33
C VAL A 87 0.55 -3.64 -4.60
N ASN A 88 0.85 -4.47 -3.58
CA ASN A 88 0.94 -5.92 -3.78
C ASN A 88 -0.39 -6.50 -4.30
N ARG A 89 -1.52 -6.08 -3.71
CA ARG A 89 -2.84 -6.51 -4.17
C ARG A 89 -3.12 -6.06 -5.61
N PHE A 90 -2.67 -4.87 -5.98
CA PHE A 90 -2.77 -4.38 -7.35
C PHE A 90 -1.93 -5.24 -8.31
N ASP A 91 -0.70 -5.60 -7.93
CA ASP A 91 0.17 -6.49 -8.72
C ASP A 91 -0.52 -7.84 -8.97
N ASP A 92 -1.07 -8.46 -7.93
CA ASP A 92 -1.79 -9.73 -8.01
C ASP A 92 -3.01 -9.62 -8.94
N GLN A 93 -3.84 -8.58 -8.76
CA GLN A 93 -5.02 -8.35 -9.60
C GLN A 93 -4.67 -8.15 -11.07
N VAL A 94 -3.60 -7.40 -11.35
CA VAL A 94 -3.13 -7.20 -12.72
C VAL A 94 -2.60 -8.50 -13.31
N ASP A 95 -1.89 -9.32 -12.55
CA ASP A 95 -1.40 -10.62 -13.04
C ASP A 95 -2.54 -11.60 -13.32
N GLU A 96 -3.55 -11.66 -12.45
CA GLU A 96 -4.77 -12.45 -12.66
C GLU A 96 -5.50 -12.05 -13.95
N MET A 97 -5.63 -10.74 -14.22
CA MET A 97 -6.26 -10.23 -15.44
C MET A 97 -5.48 -10.56 -16.72
N LYS A 98 -4.19 -10.88 -16.61
CA LYS A 98 -3.33 -11.28 -17.73
C LYS A 98 -3.43 -12.78 -18.03
N GLN A 99 -4.21 -13.55 -17.27
CA GLN A 99 -4.42 -14.98 -17.49
C GLN A 99 -5.76 -15.26 -18.18
N GLN A 100 -5.78 -16.23 -19.08
CA GLN A 100 -7.00 -16.69 -19.73
C GLN A 100 -7.12 -18.21 -19.63
N ARG A 101 -8.34 -18.67 -19.35
CA ARG A 101 -8.69 -20.09 -19.38
C ARG A 101 -8.93 -20.53 -20.83
N ILE A 102 -8.18 -21.53 -21.29
CA ILE A 102 -8.32 -22.11 -22.62
C ILE A 102 -8.77 -23.57 -22.47
N THR A 103 -9.87 -23.93 -23.14
CA THR A 103 -10.33 -25.32 -23.24
C THR A 103 -10.07 -25.83 -24.64
N ILE A 104 -9.30 -26.90 -24.75
CA ILE A 104 -8.99 -27.59 -25.99
C ILE A 104 -9.81 -28.88 -26.03
N THR A 105 -10.68 -29.01 -27.03
CA THR A 105 -11.50 -30.20 -27.25
C THR A 105 -10.94 -30.97 -28.45
N TYR A 106 -10.76 -32.28 -28.31
CA TYR A 106 -10.21 -33.15 -29.36
C TYR A 106 -10.97 -34.47 -29.46
N GLU A 107 -11.10 -35.00 -30.67
CA GLU A 107 -11.70 -36.32 -30.93
C GLU A 107 -10.59 -37.37 -31.01
N ASN A 108 -10.76 -38.50 -30.31
CA ASN A 108 -9.86 -39.63 -30.49
C ASN A 108 -10.22 -40.37 -31.80
N ILE A 109 -9.41 -40.14 -32.83
CA ILE A 109 -9.58 -40.75 -34.16
C ILE A 109 -9.02 -42.18 -34.24
N PHE A 110 -8.37 -42.66 -33.18
CA PHE A 110 -7.70 -43.96 -33.12
C PHE A 110 -8.36 -44.93 -32.12
N ALA A 111 -9.61 -44.70 -31.74
CA ALA A 111 -10.39 -45.67 -30.96
C ALA A 111 -10.61 -46.93 -31.81
N ILE A 112 -9.79 -47.96 -31.56
CA ILE A 112 -9.96 -49.34 -32.05
C ILE A 112 -11.10 -50.00 -31.27
#